data_AF-A0A0N0UNH5-F1
#
_entry.id   AF-A0A0N0UNH5-F1
#
_cell.length_a   1.000
_cell.length_b   1.000
_cell.length_c   1.000
_cell.angle_alpha   90.00
_cell.angle_beta   90.00
_cell.angle_gamma   90.00
#
_symmetry.space_group_name_H-M   'P 1'
#
loop_
_entity.id
_entity.type
_entity.pdbx_description
1 polymer ?
#
loop_
_entity_poly.entity_id
_entity_poly.type
_entity_poly.pdbx_seq_one_letter_code
_entity_poly.pdbx_strand_id
1 'polypeptide(L)'
;MKKILTLMLSIVLFSCGASKNVRTQQKVIKGNWELTDIVYSKTGEYNVTLFNDANKECLEGSSWKFVPNNNTGTYTISDSNCIEGAREFVFVIEETDVNTGYYDFLLKPKNDENNIGFRLDLIQLTDYTMVWQQNIMVDGSPFLIKMNFTKQ
;
A
#
# COMPACT_ATOMS: atom_id res chain seq x y z
N MET A 1 -18.36 14.45 -61.03
CA MET A 1 -17.16 14.08 -60.24
C MET A 1 -17.12 14.91 -58.97
N LYS A 2 -17.59 14.40 -57.83
CA LYS A 2 -17.19 14.87 -56.49
C LYS A 2 -17.28 13.68 -55.54
N LYS A 3 -16.13 13.04 -55.27
CA LYS A 3 -15.99 11.97 -54.28
C LYS A 3 -15.89 12.64 -52.92
N ILE A 4 -16.92 12.53 -52.08
CA ILE A 4 -16.84 12.89 -50.66
C ILE A 4 -16.27 11.66 -49.96
N LEU A 5 -14.98 11.68 -49.72
CA LEU A 5 -14.27 10.67 -48.95
C LEU A 5 -14.48 10.99 -47.47
N THR A 6 -15.49 10.38 -46.86
CA THR A 6 -15.75 10.49 -45.42
C THR A 6 -14.69 9.68 -44.66
N LEU A 7 -13.63 10.35 -44.20
CA LEU A 7 -12.59 9.78 -43.35
C LEU A 7 -13.15 9.60 -41.93
N MET A 8 -13.51 8.36 -41.58
CA MET A 8 -13.94 7.99 -40.24
C MET A 8 -12.69 7.88 -39.34
N LEU A 9 -12.32 8.98 -38.70
CA LEU A 9 -11.23 9.04 -37.72
C LEU A 9 -11.74 8.46 -36.39
N SER A 10 -11.55 7.16 -36.20
CA SER A 10 -11.81 6.50 -34.92
C SER A 10 -10.75 6.91 -33.90
N ILE A 11 -11.05 7.96 -33.14
CA ILE A 11 -10.26 8.37 -31.98
C ILE A 11 -10.51 7.33 -30.88
N VAL A 12 -9.58 6.38 -30.75
CA VAL A 12 -9.56 5.45 -29.61
C VAL A 12 -9.08 6.26 -28.40
N LEU A 13 -10.01 6.82 -27.64
CA LEU A 13 -9.71 7.44 -26.35
C LEU A 13 -9.36 6.32 -25.36
N PHE A 14 -8.06 6.00 -25.24
CA PHE A 14 -7.57 5.26 -24.09
C PHE A 14 -7.76 6.13 -22.86
N SER A 15 -8.81 5.87 -22.10
CA SER A 15 -9.05 6.49 -20.80
C SER A 15 -7.98 6.00 -19.81
N CYS A 16 -7.07 6.89 -19.39
CA CYS A 16 -6.07 6.65 -18.33
C CYS A 16 -6.72 6.58 -16.93
N GLY A 17 -7.69 5.70 -16.73
CA GLY A 17 -8.27 5.40 -15.42
C GLY A 17 -7.75 4.07 -14.87
N ALA A 18 -7.72 3.92 -13.55
CA ALA A 18 -7.43 2.64 -12.91
C ALA A 18 -8.32 1.52 -13.48
N SER A 19 -7.79 0.30 -13.63
CA SER A 19 -8.54 -0.82 -14.17
C SER A 19 -9.72 -1.22 -13.27
N LYS A 20 -10.61 -2.07 -13.80
CA LYS A 20 -11.71 -2.63 -13.02
C LYS A 20 -11.21 -3.38 -11.77
N ASN A 21 -10.08 -4.08 -11.89
CA ASN A 21 -9.52 -4.87 -10.80
C ASN A 21 -8.99 -3.97 -9.69
N VAL A 22 -8.19 -2.95 -10.03
CA VAL A 22 -7.70 -1.95 -9.07
C VAL A 22 -8.86 -1.22 -8.39
N ARG A 23 -9.90 -0.83 -9.13
CA ARG A 23 -11.10 -0.18 -8.55
C ARG A 23 -11.83 -1.07 -7.55
N THR A 24 -11.84 -2.38 -7.76
CA THR A 24 -12.40 -3.34 -6.79
C THR A 24 -11.56 -3.35 -5.52
N GLN A 25 -10.24 -3.42 -5.62
CA GLN A 25 -9.35 -3.36 -4.45
C GLN A 25 -9.51 -2.05 -3.67
N GLN A 26 -9.60 -0.92 -4.38
CA GLN A 26 -9.88 0.38 -3.77
C GLN A 26 -11.20 0.40 -2.97
N LYS A 27 -12.24 -0.31 -3.41
CA LYS A 27 -13.48 -0.43 -2.64
C LYS A 27 -13.29 -1.25 -1.37
N VAL A 28 -12.57 -2.37 -1.47
CA VAL A 28 -12.37 -3.30 -0.35
C VAL A 28 -11.47 -2.70 0.74
N ILE A 29 -10.38 -2.01 0.36
CA ILE A 29 -9.45 -1.40 1.31
C ILE A 29 -10.05 -0.23 2.10
N LYS A 30 -11.11 0.40 1.59
CA LYS A 30 -11.74 1.55 2.24
C LYS A 30 -12.18 1.17 3.66
N GLY A 31 -11.86 2.04 4.63
CA GLY A 31 -12.32 1.91 6.00
C GLY A 31 -11.18 2.03 7.02
N ASN A 32 -11.48 1.57 8.23
CA ASN A 32 -10.53 1.51 9.32
C ASN A 32 -9.99 0.08 9.46
N TRP A 33 -8.73 -0.02 9.82
CA TRP A 33 -7.97 -1.25 9.96
C TRP A 33 -7.07 -1.12 11.19
N GLU A 34 -6.68 -2.25 11.74
CA GLU A 34 -5.66 -2.34 12.78
C GLU A 34 -4.51 -3.17 12.22
N LEU A 35 -3.27 -2.71 12.41
CA LEU A 35 -2.09 -3.51 12.13
C LEU A 35 -1.87 -4.47 13.30
N THR A 36 -2.34 -5.71 13.14
CA THR A 36 -2.42 -6.67 14.24
C THR A 36 -1.12 -7.40 14.50
N ASP A 37 -0.29 -7.59 13.47
CA ASP A 37 0.93 -8.38 13.59
C ASP A 37 1.92 -8.09 12.44
N ILE A 38 3.22 -8.11 12.76
CA ILE A 38 4.34 -7.97 11.83
C ILE A 38 5.24 -9.21 11.95
N VAL A 39 5.30 -10.03 10.91
CA VAL A 39 6.08 -11.28 10.91
C VAL A 39 7.35 -11.13 10.08
N TYR A 40 8.47 -11.51 10.69
CA TYR A 40 9.75 -11.63 10.00
C TYR A 40 9.98 -13.06 9.52
N SER A 41 10.45 -13.20 8.28
CA SER A 41 10.70 -14.51 7.65
C SER A 41 11.80 -15.35 8.28
N LYS A 42 12.64 -14.77 9.12
CA LYS A 42 13.75 -15.45 9.80
C LYS A 42 13.70 -15.14 11.30
N THR A 43 14.13 -16.08 12.12
CA THR A 43 14.24 -15.90 13.58
C THR A 43 15.49 -15.10 13.94
N GLY A 44 15.38 -14.16 14.87
CA GLY A 44 16.50 -13.33 15.33
C GLY A 44 16.00 -12.06 16.00
N GLU A 45 16.94 -11.29 16.55
CA GLU A 45 16.68 -9.92 16.99
C GLU A 45 16.93 -8.97 15.82
N TYR A 46 15.96 -8.09 15.55
CA TYR A 46 16.04 -7.14 14.44
C TYR A 46 15.72 -5.74 14.92
N ASN A 47 16.56 -4.79 14.52
CA ASN A 47 16.28 -3.37 14.70
C ASN A 47 15.88 -2.79 13.34
N VAL A 48 14.58 -2.91 13.00
CA VAL A 48 14.04 -2.43 11.72
C VAL A 48 13.15 -1.22 11.98
N THR A 49 13.51 -0.10 11.37
CA THR A 49 12.62 1.07 11.27
C THR A 49 11.77 0.93 10.02
N LEU A 50 10.45 0.79 10.20
CA LEU A 50 9.49 0.72 9.11
C LEU A 50 9.01 2.14 8.75
N PHE A 51 8.87 2.38 7.45
CA PHE A 51 8.38 3.64 6.88
C PHE A 51 9.15 4.90 7.32
N ASN A 52 10.41 4.73 7.75
CA ASN A 52 11.23 5.77 8.39
C ASN A 52 10.55 6.43 9.60
N ASP A 53 9.61 5.76 10.26
CA ASP A 53 8.87 6.28 11.42
C ASP A 53 9.17 5.47 12.69
N ALA A 54 8.79 4.19 12.70
CA ALA A 54 8.71 3.41 13.94
C ALA A 54 9.11 1.94 13.74
N ASN A 55 9.46 1.26 14.83
CA ASN A 55 9.76 -0.17 14.83
C ASN A 55 8.49 -1.02 14.92
N LYS A 56 8.66 -2.35 14.91
CA LYS A 56 7.55 -3.32 14.99
C LYS A 56 6.71 -3.09 16.26
N GLU A 57 7.36 -2.96 17.40
CA GLU A 57 6.71 -2.83 18.70
C GLU A 57 5.77 -1.62 18.76
N CYS A 58 6.14 -0.52 18.10
CA CYS A 58 5.33 0.68 18.03
C CYS A 58 4.22 0.65 16.97
N LEU A 59 4.37 -0.19 15.94
CA LEU A 59 3.41 -0.26 14.83
C LEU A 59 2.35 -1.34 15.03
N GLU A 60 2.64 -2.39 15.78
CA GLU A 60 1.62 -3.38 16.16
C GLU A 60 0.57 -2.74 17.07
N GLY A 61 -0.71 -3.02 16.80
CA GLY A 61 -1.86 -2.37 17.44
C GLY A 61 -2.16 -0.95 16.92
N SER A 62 -1.37 -0.41 15.99
CA SER A 62 -1.67 0.91 15.40
C SER A 62 -2.94 0.88 14.56
N SER A 63 -3.69 1.99 14.59
CA SER A 63 -4.94 2.14 13.83
C SER A 63 -4.69 2.83 12.50
N TRP A 64 -5.24 2.29 11.41
CA TRP A 64 -5.05 2.75 10.04
C TRP A 64 -6.40 3.08 9.39
N LYS A 65 -6.44 4.16 8.61
CA LYS A 65 -7.63 4.56 7.84
C LYS A 65 -7.26 4.83 6.40
N PHE A 66 -7.99 4.22 5.46
CA PHE A 66 -7.79 4.42 4.03
C PHE A 66 -9.00 5.15 3.41
N VAL A 67 -8.71 6.24 2.68
CA VAL A 67 -9.68 7.04 1.94
C VAL A 67 -9.29 7.05 0.46
N PRO A 68 -9.70 6.02 -0.31
CA PRO A 68 -9.28 5.82 -1.71
C PRO A 68 -9.66 6.96 -2.66
N ASN A 69 -10.77 7.65 -2.41
CA ASN A 69 -11.23 8.74 -3.29
C ASN A 69 -10.18 9.86 -3.47
N ASN A 70 -9.33 10.08 -2.46
CA ASN A 70 -8.26 11.08 -2.51
C ASN A 70 -6.87 10.43 -2.44
N ASN A 71 -6.77 9.10 -2.53
CA ASN A 71 -5.53 8.36 -2.33
C ASN A 71 -4.83 8.70 -1.01
N THR A 72 -5.57 9.02 0.04
CA THR A 72 -5.00 9.43 1.34
C THR A 72 -5.33 8.42 2.43
N GLY A 73 -4.43 8.27 3.38
CA GLY A 73 -4.71 7.59 4.63
C GLY A 73 -4.06 8.26 5.82
N THR A 74 -4.37 7.72 6.99
CA THR A 74 -3.79 8.12 8.26
C THR A 74 -3.53 6.87 9.07
N TYR A 75 -2.38 6.79 9.73
CA TYR A 75 -2.17 5.80 10.79
C TYR A 75 -1.83 6.49 12.11
N THR A 76 -2.25 5.88 13.20
CA THR A 76 -2.11 6.41 14.55
C THR A 76 -1.44 5.37 15.45
N ILE A 77 -0.34 5.78 16.05
CA ILE A 77 0.33 5.02 17.12
C ILE A 77 -0.17 5.57 18.45
N SER A 78 -0.62 4.67 19.33
CA SER A 78 -1.18 5.00 20.65
C SER A 78 -0.46 4.32 21.81
N ASP A 79 0.64 3.60 21.54
CA ASP A 79 1.52 3.08 22.60
C ASP A 79 2.34 4.24 23.19
N SER A 80 2.25 4.42 24.50
CA SER A 80 2.92 5.49 25.24
C SER A 80 4.43 5.32 25.40
N ASN A 81 4.96 4.14 25.06
CA ASN A 81 6.40 3.92 24.96
C ASN A 81 6.97 4.37 23.60
N CYS A 82 6.10 4.84 22.69
CA CYS A 82 6.44 5.23 21.34
C CYS A 82 6.17 6.72 21.10
N ILE A 83 6.58 7.23 19.95
CA ILE A 83 6.16 8.57 19.52
C ILE A 83 4.68 8.49 19.12
N GLU A 84 3.80 8.84 20.04
CA GLU A 84 2.36 8.81 19.81
C GLU A 84 1.90 9.80 18.73
N GLY A 85 0.73 9.55 18.15
CA GLY A 85 0.03 10.50 17.29
C GLY A 85 -0.27 9.99 15.89
N ALA A 86 -0.84 10.87 15.07
CA ALA A 86 -1.30 10.54 13.72
C ALA A 86 -0.26 10.93 12.65
N ARG A 87 -0.07 10.07 11.66
CA ARG A 87 0.74 10.29 10.48
C ARG A 87 -0.13 10.20 9.24
N GLU A 88 -0.09 11.23 8.41
CA GLU A 88 -0.78 11.21 7.14
C GLU A 88 0.10 10.62 6.04
N PHE A 89 -0.51 9.84 5.16
CA PHE A 89 0.15 9.29 3.98
C PHE A 89 -0.74 9.39 2.75
N VAL A 90 -0.10 9.31 1.58
CA VAL A 90 -0.73 9.05 0.30
C VAL A 90 -0.47 7.59 -0.05
N PHE A 91 -1.45 6.91 -0.66
CA PHE A 91 -1.27 5.54 -1.12
C PHE A 91 -1.83 5.32 -2.53
N VAL A 92 -1.25 4.36 -3.25
CA VAL A 92 -1.71 3.94 -4.57
C VAL A 92 -1.70 2.42 -4.63
N ILE A 93 -2.78 1.84 -5.16
CA ILE A 93 -2.83 0.43 -5.56
C ILE A 93 -2.64 0.43 -7.08
N GLU A 94 -1.56 -0.17 -7.55
CA GLU A 94 -1.27 -0.35 -8.98
C GLU A 94 -1.69 -1.74 -9.43
N GLU A 95 -1.48 -2.08 -10.70
CA GLU A 95 -1.80 -3.43 -11.21
C GLU A 95 -0.92 -4.51 -10.57
N THR A 96 -1.31 -5.77 -10.77
CA THR A 96 -0.53 -6.90 -10.28
C THR A 96 0.82 -6.99 -11.00
N ASP A 97 1.90 -7.23 -10.26
CA ASP A 97 3.18 -7.64 -10.82
C ASP A 97 3.02 -8.98 -11.55
N VAL A 98 3.62 -9.07 -12.74
CA VAL A 98 3.46 -10.23 -13.64
C VAL A 98 4.16 -11.50 -13.13
N ASN A 99 5.15 -11.35 -12.25
CA ASN A 99 5.93 -12.46 -11.72
C ASN A 99 5.32 -13.00 -10.43
N THR A 100 4.84 -12.11 -9.55
CA THR A 100 4.28 -12.49 -8.24
C THR A 100 2.77 -12.67 -8.26
N GLY A 101 2.06 -11.96 -9.17
CA GLY A 101 0.61 -11.87 -9.18
C GLY A 101 0.02 -10.99 -8.08
N TYR A 102 0.85 -10.30 -7.29
CA TYR A 102 0.43 -9.42 -6.21
C TYR A 102 0.26 -7.99 -6.69
N TYR A 103 -0.67 -7.24 -6.11
CA TYR A 103 -0.82 -5.81 -6.43
C TYR A 103 0.35 -5.03 -5.85
N ASP A 104 0.90 -4.10 -6.64
CA ASP A 104 1.84 -3.12 -6.13
C ASP A 104 1.10 -2.10 -5.25
N PHE A 105 1.59 -1.90 -4.03
CA PHE A 105 1.05 -0.94 -3.07
C PHE A 105 2.11 0.09 -2.72
N LEU A 106 1.89 1.33 -3.16
CA LEU A 106 2.77 2.45 -2.85
C LEU A 106 2.21 3.20 -1.64
N LEU A 107 3.07 3.46 -0.65
CA LEU A 107 2.77 4.31 0.49
C LEU A 107 3.79 5.44 0.55
N LYS A 108 3.34 6.66 0.74
CA LYS A 108 4.20 7.83 0.87
C LYS A 108 3.75 8.71 2.03
N PRO A 109 4.57 8.88 3.09
CA PRO A 109 4.26 9.84 4.14
C PRO A 109 4.14 11.25 3.57
N LYS A 110 3.17 12.05 4.03
CA LYS A 110 2.99 13.42 3.54
C LYS A 110 4.03 14.40 4.07
N ASN A 111 4.47 14.23 5.31
CA ASN A 111 5.39 15.14 6.00
C ASN A 111 6.85 14.66 5.93
N ASP A 112 7.21 13.89 4.89
CA ASP A 112 8.60 13.49 4.68
C ASP A 112 9.33 14.53 3.81
N GLU A 113 10.31 15.21 4.40
CA GLU A 113 11.14 16.22 3.76
C GLU A 113 11.93 15.67 2.56
N ASN A 114 12.24 14.36 2.60
CA ASN A 114 13.02 13.69 1.56
C ASN A 114 12.15 13.11 0.44
N ASN A 115 10.82 13.24 0.54
CA ASN A 115 9.87 12.82 -0.48
C ASN A 115 9.92 11.32 -0.83
N ILE A 116 10.32 10.48 0.13
CA ILE A 116 10.52 9.03 0.04
C ILE A 116 9.17 8.31 0.07
N GLY A 117 8.99 7.39 -0.87
CA GLY A 117 7.88 6.45 -0.90
C GLY A 117 8.36 5.02 -0.65
N PHE A 118 7.48 4.20 -0.10
CA PHE A 118 7.70 2.79 0.19
C PHE A 118 6.82 1.96 -0.75
N ARG A 119 7.43 1.02 -1.45
CA ARG A 119 6.73 0.03 -2.26
C ARG A 119 6.58 -1.26 -1.45
N LEU A 120 5.36 -1.79 -1.43
CA LEU A 120 4.94 -3.00 -0.75
C LEU A 120 4.21 -3.89 -1.76
N ASP A 121 4.23 -5.19 -1.52
CA ASP A 121 3.27 -6.09 -2.17
C ASP A 121 1.98 -6.13 -1.34
N LEU A 122 0.83 -5.90 -1.97
CA LEU A 122 -0.48 -6.21 -1.40
C LEU A 122 -0.85 -7.63 -1.81
N ILE A 123 -0.50 -8.59 -0.96
CA ILE A 123 -0.59 -10.03 -1.26
C ILE A 123 -1.97 -10.60 -0.93
N GLN A 124 -2.73 -9.94 -0.05
CA GLN A 124 -4.10 -10.30 0.29
C GLN A 124 -4.91 -9.05 0.65
N LEU A 125 -6.12 -8.96 0.13
CA LEU A 125 -7.12 -7.96 0.50
C LEU A 125 -8.52 -8.55 0.41
N THR A 126 -9.19 -8.66 1.54
CA THR A 126 -10.59 -9.12 1.67
C THR A 126 -11.39 -8.08 2.45
N ASP A 127 -12.69 -8.33 2.65
CA ASP A 127 -13.53 -7.45 3.48
C ASP A 127 -13.14 -7.46 4.97
N TYR A 128 -12.25 -8.36 5.41
CA TYR A 128 -11.89 -8.54 6.82
C TYR A 128 -10.39 -8.47 7.11
N THR A 129 -9.57 -8.86 6.13
CA THR A 129 -8.12 -9.04 6.33
C THR A 129 -7.35 -8.41 5.18
N MET A 130 -6.21 -7.81 5.49
CA MET A 130 -5.28 -7.28 4.52
C MET A 130 -3.86 -7.67 4.92
N VAL A 131 -3.02 -8.03 3.95
CA VAL A 131 -1.63 -8.41 4.21
C VAL A 131 -0.72 -7.66 3.25
N TRP A 132 0.23 -6.91 3.81
CA TRP A 132 1.33 -6.31 3.08
C TRP A 132 2.60 -7.12 3.25
N GLN A 133 3.47 -7.09 2.24
CA GLN A 133 4.78 -7.69 2.30
C GLN A 133 5.86 -6.73 1.79
N GLN A 134 6.97 -6.65 2.51
CA GLN A 134 8.23 -6.09 2.02
C GLN A 134 9.23 -7.21 1.77
N ASN A 135 9.96 -7.08 0.67
CA ASN A 135 11.12 -7.91 0.38
C ASN A 135 12.36 -7.02 0.39
N ILE A 136 13.23 -7.24 1.37
CA ILE A 136 14.51 -6.56 1.49
C ILE A 136 15.66 -7.56 1.42
N MET A 137 16.84 -7.09 1.04
CA MET A 137 18.05 -7.90 1.01
C MET A 137 18.90 -7.60 2.25
N VAL A 138 19.15 -8.61 3.06
CA VAL A 138 20.04 -8.54 4.24
C VAL A 138 21.19 -9.50 4.00
N ASP A 139 22.42 -8.98 3.95
CA ASP A 139 23.64 -9.76 3.67
C ASP A 139 23.54 -10.66 2.43
N GLY A 140 22.95 -10.12 1.35
CA GLY A 140 22.76 -10.84 0.09
C GLY A 140 21.68 -11.92 0.12
N SER A 141 20.96 -12.08 1.24
CA SER A 141 19.84 -13.01 1.36
C SER A 141 18.50 -12.26 1.46
N PRO A 142 17.42 -12.77 0.82
CA PRO A 142 16.10 -12.17 0.96
C PRO A 142 15.62 -12.27 2.41
N PHE A 143 14.94 -11.22 2.84
CA PHE A 143 14.29 -11.10 4.14
C PHE A 143 12.92 -10.46 3.93
N LEU A 144 11.87 -11.25 4.21
CA LEU A 144 10.49 -10.81 4.08
C LEU A 144 9.96 -10.28 5.42
N ILE A 145 9.25 -9.17 5.34
CA ILE A 145 8.47 -8.59 6.44
C ILE A 145 7.02 -8.61 6.00
N LYS A 146 6.17 -9.32 6.73
CA LYS A 146 4.72 -9.36 6.48
C LYS A 146 4.00 -8.53 7.53
N MET A 147 3.04 -7.72 7.12
CA MET A 147 2.23 -6.87 7.99
C MET A 147 0.78 -7.27 7.81
N ASN A 148 0.19 -7.81 8.87
CA ASN A 148 -1.16 -8.34 8.90
C ASN A 148 -2.11 -7.29 9.47
N PHE A 149 -3.21 -7.06 8.78
CA PHE A 149 -4.23 -6.09 9.17
C PHE A 149 -5.59 -6.77 9.29
N THR A 150 -6.35 -6.35 10.29
CA THR A 150 -7.75 -6.73 10.48
C THR A 150 -8.64 -5.50 10.37
N LYS A 151 -9.78 -5.64 9.69
CA LYS A 151 -10.73 -4.55 9.52
C LYS A 151 -11.51 -4.27 10.81
N GLN A 152 -11.77 -3.00 11.08
CA GLN A 152 -12.51 -2.50 12.25
C GLN A 152 -13.92 -2.03 11.88
#